data_AF-A0A932SXH7-F1
#
_entry.id   AF-A0A932SXH7-F1
#
_cell.length_a   1.000
_cell.length_b   1.000
_cell.length_c   1.000
_cell.angle_alpha   90.00
_cell.angle_beta   90.00
_cell.angle_gamma   90.00
#
_symmetry.space_group_name_H-M   'P 1'
#
loop_
_entity.id
_entity.type
_entity.pdbx_description
1 polymer ?
#
loop_
_entity_poly.entity_id
_entity_poly.type
_entity_poly.pdbx_seq_one_letter_code
_entity_poly.pdbx_strand_id
1 'polypeptide(L)'
;MRVVLQAESGRRSGHRIWLGANQRVFVGGNEWAEFSHPGDPELADVQFVVESDYQNCHIRNLFAGQPLTVNGQEVHERTLVNGDIVTAGNTRFRVGIQESAESQQRQAAIGGDTLRPGSIEVPYLVERCESGLFRFYASDASQTPTDVALYLSQQHCFYLIVHLTKAGVELPPDLTRVVDLGARGEVGADQVNACSMLMISPTDPIDRFRLLEEGWNRDSVLGVFTTRERPGVIKALIRANLWVFPAHMVRDQLADGAPEYIHELFRGIKAVLLPSNAPGGWEVFANSETDPLWMQLGFPNAPLSMNKSFAPVSAPPKSTSAGSARPGSVKPGSNRPGTKKNARPA
;
A
#
# COMPACT_ATOMS: atom_id res chain seq x y z
N MET A 1 1.82 18.44 1.44
CA MET A 1 2.86 18.82 2.42
C MET A 1 3.76 17.62 2.69
N ARG A 2 5.08 17.83 2.91
CA ARG A 2 6.02 16.80 3.39
C ARG A 2 6.77 17.34 4.59
N VAL A 3 6.73 16.64 5.70
CA VAL A 3 7.38 17.03 6.96
C VAL A 3 8.60 16.13 7.20
N VAL A 4 9.69 16.73 7.65
CA VAL A 4 10.90 16.08 8.14
C VAL A 4 11.00 16.37 9.60
N LEU A 5 11.14 15.33 10.41
CA LEU A 5 11.57 15.47 11.79
C LEU A 5 12.99 14.92 11.90
N GLN A 6 13.96 15.81 12.19
CA GLN A 6 15.37 15.45 12.31
C GLN A 6 15.82 15.59 13.76
N ALA A 7 16.40 14.54 14.34
CA ALA A 7 17.05 14.65 15.64
C ALA A 7 18.35 15.46 15.52
N GLU A 8 18.49 16.52 16.32
CA GLU A 8 19.70 17.36 16.40
C GLU A 8 20.62 16.94 17.55
N SER A 9 20.06 16.40 18.64
CA SER A 9 20.81 15.94 19.81
C SER A 9 20.51 14.47 20.14
N GLY A 10 21.20 13.96 21.16
CA GLY A 10 21.07 12.57 21.60
C GLY A 10 21.87 11.59 20.74
N ARG A 11 21.76 10.30 21.09
CA ARG A 11 22.52 9.21 20.43
C ARG A 11 22.18 9.04 18.95
N ARG A 12 21.00 9.52 18.53
CA ARG A 12 20.53 9.46 17.14
C ARG A 12 20.59 10.81 16.44
N SER A 13 21.44 11.74 16.90
CA SER A 13 21.68 13.00 16.18
C SER A 13 21.97 12.73 14.70
N GLY A 14 21.29 13.48 13.82
CA GLY A 14 21.33 13.32 12.37
C GLY A 14 20.27 12.39 11.79
N HIS A 15 19.64 11.52 12.58
CA HIS A 15 18.54 10.68 12.09
C HIS A 15 17.32 11.50 11.71
N ARG A 16 16.61 11.06 10.68
CA ARG A 16 15.43 11.74 10.11
C ARG A 16 14.29 10.75 9.92
N ILE A 17 13.07 11.22 10.15
CA ILE A 17 11.84 10.57 9.68
C ILE A 17 11.04 11.54 8.82
N TRP A 18 10.33 11.00 7.84
CA TRP A 18 9.54 11.75 6.89
C TRP A 18 8.06 11.44 7.11
N LEU A 19 7.23 12.46 7.15
CA LEU A 19 5.78 12.33 7.15
C LEU A 19 5.22 12.95 5.88
N GLY A 20 4.42 12.18 5.16
CA GLY A 20 3.52 12.67 4.13
C GLY A 20 2.23 13.23 4.73
N ALA A 21 1.37 13.78 3.85
CA ALA A 21 0.03 14.19 4.26
C ALA A 21 -0.78 13.00 4.81
N ASN A 22 -1.58 13.27 5.84
CA ASN A 22 -2.35 12.31 6.64
C ASN A 22 -1.54 11.19 7.30
N GLN A 23 -0.23 11.40 7.48
CA GLN A 23 0.60 10.49 8.25
C GLN A 23 0.81 11.05 9.65
N ARG A 24 1.07 10.14 10.58
CA ARG A 24 1.49 10.47 11.93
C ARG A 24 2.70 9.65 12.30
N VAL A 25 3.52 10.18 13.21
CA VAL A 25 4.63 9.45 13.82
C VAL A 25 4.61 9.59 15.33
N PHE A 26 4.73 8.47 16.04
CA PHE A 26 4.94 8.46 17.49
C PHE A 26 6.43 8.53 17.83
N VAL A 27 6.80 9.46 18.73
CA VAL A 27 8.19 9.71 19.13
C VAL A 27 8.33 9.46 20.63
N GLY A 28 9.40 8.76 21.04
CA GLY A 28 9.62 8.39 22.43
C GLY A 28 10.95 7.69 22.68
N GLY A 29 11.16 7.27 23.93
CA GLY A 29 12.42 6.75 24.46
C GLY A 29 12.69 5.26 24.19
N ASN A 30 11.67 4.47 23.83
CA ASN A 30 11.81 3.01 23.66
C ASN A 30 11.20 2.51 22.33
N GLU A 31 11.20 1.19 22.12
CA GLU A 31 10.71 0.56 20.88
C GLU A 31 9.19 0.64 20.64
N TRP A 32 8.40 1.15 21.60
CA TRP A 32 6.97 1.37 21.41
C TRP A 32 6.70 2.60 20.54
N ALA A 33 7.69 3.50 20.43
CA ALA A 33 7.67 4.63 19.51
C ALA A 33 8.18 4.23 18.12
N GLU A 34 7.54 4.76 17.07
CA GLU A 34 7.96 4.59 15.68
C GLU A 34 9.29 5.30 15.40
N PHE A 35 9.52 6.46 16.03
CA PHE A 35 10.79 7.18 16.01
C PHE A 35 11.48 7.18 17.38
N SER A 36 12.06 6.04 17.73
CA SER A 36 12.65 5.78 19.04
C SER A 36 14.04 6.42 19.25
N HIS A 37 14.26 6.96 20.45
CA HIS A 37 15.53 7.57 20.90
C HIS A 37 16.04 6.89 22.18
N PRO A 38 16.45 5.62 22.10
CA PRO A 38 16.96 4.90 23.27
C PRO A 38 18.23 5.57 23.80
N GLY A 39 18.22 5.90 25.10
CA GLY A 39 19.32 6.53 25.81
C GLY A 39 19.08 7.97 26.25
N ASP A 40 17.90 8.53 25.98
CA ASP A 40 17.41 9.73 26.65
C ASP A 40 16.54 9.33 27.86
N PRO A 41 17.05 9.40 29.10
CA PRO A 41 16.30 8.97 30.28
C PRO A 41 15.14 9.89 30.64
N GLU A 42 15.10 11.10 30.07
CA GLU A 42 14.04 12.09 30.30
C GLU A 42 12.99 12.09 29.18
N LEU A 43 13.03 11.10 28.29
CA LEU A 43 12.04 10.91 27.24
C LEU A 43 11.17 9.70 27.57
N ALA A 44 9.87 9.91 27.75
CA ALA A 44 8.92 8.83 28.03
C ALA A 44 8.88 7.82 26.87
N ASP A 45 8.42 6.60 27.17
CA ASP A 45 8.26 5.50 26.23
C ASP A 45 7.62 5.94 24.90
N VAL A 46 6.52 6.68 24.99
CA VAL A 46 5.91 7.45 23.89
C VAL A 46 5.55 8.83 24.41
N GLN A 47 6.39 9.83 24.09
CA GLN A 47 6.26 11.18 24.63
C GLN A 47 5.26 12.02 23.84
N PHE A 48 5.36 12.04 22.51
CA PHE A 48 4.53 12.90 21.66
C PHE A 48 4.25 12.26 20.31
N VAL A 49 3.24 12.81 19.62
CA VAL A 49 2.91 12.47 18.23
C VAL A 49 3.02 13.71 17.36
N VAL A 50 3.56 13.54 16.16
CA VAL A 50 3.49 14.53 15.09
C VAL A 50 2.53 14.01 14.03
N GLU A 51 1.50 14.80 13.72
CA GLU A 51 0.48 14.47 12.72
C GLU A 51 0.58 15.52 11.60
N SER A 52 0.78 15.06 10.37
CA SER A 52 0.76 15.94 9.19
C SER A 52 -0.57 15.75 8.49
N ASP A 53 -1.33 16.82 8.30
CA ASP A 53 -2.46 16.83 7.39
C ASP A 53 -2.03 17.39 6.01
N TYR A 54 -2.97 17.83 5.17
CA TYR A 54 -2.65 18.42 3.86
C TYR A 54 -2.13 19.86 3.94
N GLN A 55 -2.48 20.59 4.99
CA GLN A 55 -2.26 22.03 5.18
C GLN A 55 -1.29 22.33 6.34
N ASN A 56 -1.40 21.57 7.43
CA ASN A 56 -0.77 21.85 8.71
C ASN A 56 -0.06 20.61 9.26
N CYS A 57 0.96 20.87 10.05
CA CYS A 57 1.63 19.86 10.86
C CYS A 57 1.29 20.15 12.32
N HIS A 58 0.68 19.22 13.03
CA HIS A 58 0.35 19.36 14.44
C HIS A 58 1.26 18.48 15.29
N ILE A 59 1.60 18.95 16.48
CA ILE A 59 2.27 18.18 17.50
C ILE A 59 1.37 18.11 18.73
N ARG A 60 1.30 16.94 19.36
CA ARG A 60 0.57 16.74 20.62
C ARG A 60 1.41 15.95 21.62
N ASN A 61 1.56 16.49 22.82
CA ASN A 61 2.18 15.81 23.95
C ASN A 61 1.23 14.73 24.48
N LEU A 62 1.68 13.48 24.47
CA LEU A 62 0.90 12.33 24.94
C LEU A 62 1.20 11.98 26.39
N PHE A 63 2.29 12.50 26.95
CA PHE A 63 2.73 12.20 28.30
C PHE A 63 2.79 13.46 29.18
N ALA A 64 1.81 13.61 30.07
CA ALA A 64 1.69 14.78 30.94
C ALA A 64 2.80 14.90 32.00
N GLY A 65 3.55 13.82 32.27
CA GLY A 65 4.60 13.81 33.30
C GLY A 65 5.92 14.45 32.86
N GLN A 66 6.09 14.77 31.58
CA GLN A 66 7.29 15.43 31.06
C GLN A 66 6.90 16.58 30.11
N PRO A 67 7.58 17.73 30.22
CA PRO A 67 7.29 18.87 29.37
C PRO A 67 7.71 18.60 27.93
N LEU A 68 6.86 19.01 27.00
CA LEU A 68 7.19 19.10 25.58
C LEU A 68 7.30 20.57 25.24
N THR A 69 8.42 21.01 24.67
CA THR A 69 8.59 22.42 24.28
C THR A 69 8.79 22.56 22.78
N VAL A 70 8.26 23.64 22.20
CA VAL A 70 8.50 24.06 20.82
C VAL A 70 9.10 25.46 20.86
N ASN A 71 10.33 25.59 20.37
CA ASN A 71 11.13 26.82 20.47
C ASN A 71 11.24 27.35 21.90
N GLY A 72 11.38 26.44 22.88
CA GLY A 72 11.51 26.77 24.31
C GLY A 72 10.20 27.11 25.03
N GLN A 73 9.06 27.10 24.34
CA GLN A 73 7.75 27.27 24.96
C GLN A 73 7.10 25.91 25.21
N GLU A 74 6.67 25.64 26.43
CA GLU A 74 5.94 24.41 26.77
C GLU A 74 4.58 24.38 26.08
N VAL A 75 4.24 23.24 25.48
CA VAL A 75 3.00 23.05 24.72
C VAL A 75 2.38 21.70 25.04
N HIS A 76 1.05 21.67 25.08
CA HIS A 76 0.31 20.42 25.04
C HIS A 76 -0.05 20.02 23.61
N GLU A 77 -0.48 20.98 22.81
CA GLU A 77 -0.77 20.84 21.39
C GLU A 77 -0.41 22.13 20.65
N ARG A 78 0.16 22.03 19.44
CA ARG A 78 0.56 23.20 18.63
C ARG A 78 0.68 22.84 17.16
N THR A 79 0.36 23.78 16.28
CA THR A 79 0.74 23.69 14.86
C THR A 79 2.20 24.09 14.69
N LEU A 80 2.99 23.17 14.14
CA LEU A 80 4.40 23.35 13.83
C LEU A 80 4.57 24.13 12.52
N VAL A 81 5.62 24.96 12.48
CA VAL A 81 6.07 25.64 11.27
C VAL A 81 7.45 25.17 10.84
N ASN A 82 7.83 25.43 9.59
CA ASN A 82 9.15 25.08 9.07
C ASN A 82 10.26 25.74 9.91
N GLY A 83 11.22 24.94 10.37
CA GLY A 83 12.34 25.40 11.18
C GLY A 83 12.11 25.32 12.69
N ASP A 84 10.90 24.97 13.16
CA ASP A 84 10.63 24.79 14.59
C ASP A 84 11.57 23.76 15.22
N ILE A 85 11.96 24.02 16.46
CA ILE A 85 12.74 23.11 17.29
C ILE A 85 11.86 22.54 18.40
N VAL A 86 11.55 21.26 18.30
CA VAL A 86 10.84 20.50 19.34
C VAL A 86 11.88 19.96 20.32
N THR A 87 11.67 20.13 21.62
CA THR A 87 12.51 19.53 22.66
C THR A 87 11.67 18.67 23.58
N ALA A 88 12.10 17.43 23.77
CA ALA A 88 11.48 16.44 24.64
C ALA A 88 12.59 15.67 25.36
N GLY A 89 12.59 15.71 26.69
CA GLY A 89 13.75 15.26 27.49
C GLY A 89 15.02 16.03 27.10
N ASN A 90 16.10 15.31 26.86
CA ASN A 90 17.38 15.85 26.38
C ASN A 90 17.51 15.87 24.85
N THR A 91 16.49 15.40 24.14
CA THR A 91 16.50 15.27 22.68
C THR A 91 15.81 16.46 22.03
N ARG A 92 16.50 17.06 21.07
CA ARG A 92 16.02 18.17 20.24
C ARG A 92 15.77 17.67 18.83
N PHE A 93 14.67 18.11 18.24
CA PHE A 93 14.25 17.77 16.90
C PHE A 93 14.01 19.04 16.09
N ARG A 94 14.62 19.14 14.91
CA ARG A 94 14.30 20.18 13.93
C ARG A 94 13.20 19.71 13.01
N VAL A 95 12.18 20.54 12.84
CA VAL A 95 11.08 20.35 11.91
C VAL A 95 11.46 21.01 10.58
N GLY A 96 11.42 20.24 9.50
CA GLY A 96 11.53 20.74 8.13
C GLY A 96 10.22 20.51 7.40
N ILE A 97 9.48 21.56 7.07
CA ILE A 97 8.26 21.45 6.26
C ILE A 97 8.60 21.88 4.84
N GLN A 98 8.58 20.91 3.92
CA GLN A 98 8.64 21.17 2.49
C GLN A 98 7.23 21.26 1.96
N GLU A 99 6.85 22.46 1.54
CA GLU A 99 5.75 22.65 0.62
C GLU A 99 6.22 22.12 -0.74
N SER A 100 5.72 20.97 -1.18
CA SER A 100 5.95 20.57 -2.57
C SER A 100 5.28 21.60 -3.47
N ALA A 101 5.90 21.95 -4.60
CA ALA A 101 5.25 22.79 -5.62
C ALA A 101 3.88 22.18 -6.04
N GLU A 102 3.77 20.85 -6.02
CA GLU A 102 2.49 20.13 -6.15
C GLU A 102 1.47 20.48 -5.06
N SER A 103 1.90 20.72 -3.80
CA SER A 103 1.02 21.16 -2.72
C SER A 103 0.52 22.60 -2.94
N GLN A 104 1.36 23.49 -3.48
CA GLN A 104 0.94 24.85 -3.85
C GLN A 104 0.02 24.84 -5.08
N GLN A 105 0.29 24.00 -6.08
CA GLN A 105 -0.64 23.74 -7.20
C GLN A 105 -1.97 23.14 -6.70
N ARG A 106 -1.93 22.23 -5.72
CA ARG A 106 -3.13 21.71 -5.05
C ARG A 106 -3.87 22.79 -4.26
N GLN A 107 -3.19 23.67 -3.53
CA GLN A 107 -3.84 24.77 -2.79
C GLN A 107 -4.44 25.82 -3.73
N ALA A 108 -3.76 26.13 -4.85
CA ALA A 108 -4.34 26.94 -5.92
C ALA A 108 -5.57 26.26 -6.57
N ALA A 109 -5.57 24.92 -6.62
CA ALA A 109 -6.74 24.15 -7.06
C ALA A 109 -7.85 24.07 -6.01
N ILE A 110 -7.54 24.07 -4.71
CA ILE A 110 -8.51 23.94 -3.60
C ILE A 110 -9.12 25.30 -3.19
N GLY A 111 -8.37 26.40 -3.32
CA GLY A 111 -8.82 27.76 -3.01
C GLY A 111 -9.72 28.39 -4.08
N GLY A 112 -9.79 27.78 -5.27
CA GLY A 112 -10.82 28.05 -6.24
C GLY A 112 -11.94 27.03 -6.08
N ASP A 113 -13.17 27.49 -5.84
CA ASP A 113 -14.43 26.71 -5.79
C ASP A 113 -14.77 26.01 -7.14
N THR A 114 -13.78 25.84 -8.01
CA THR A 114 -13.88 25.34 -9.39
C THR A 114 -13.18 23.98 -9.58
N LEU A 115 -12.46 23.44 -8.59
CA LEU A 115 -11.74 22.16 -8.74
C LEU A 115 -11.88 21.24 -7.51
N ARG A 116 -13.11 20.94 -7.06
CA ARG A 116 -13.41 19.51 -6.99
C ARG A 116 -13.22 19.05 -8.44
N PRO A 117 -12.21 18.22 -8.79
CA PRO A 117 -12.09 17.74 -10.16
C PRO A 117 -13.48 17.24 -10.54
N GLY A 118 -14.14 17.98 -11.45
CA GLY A 118 -15.59 17.97 -11.54
C GLY A 118 -16.04 16.53 -11.63
N SER A 119 -16.76 16.06 -10.60
CA SER A 119 -16.94 14.65 -10.24
C SER A 119 -16.85 13.77 -11.48
N ILE A 120 -15.63 13.33 -11.83
CA ILE A 120 -15.45 12.61 -13.09
C ILE A 120 -16.15 11.30 -12.82
N GLU A 121 -17.30 11.08 -13.46
CA GLU A 121 -18.01 9.84 -13.29
C GLU A 121 -17.12 8.74 -13.89
N VAL A 122 -16.43 8.03 -13.00
CA VAL A 122 -15.53 6.95 -13.36
C VAL A 122 -16.43 5.75 -13.63
N PRO A 123 -16.57 5.26 -14.87
CA PRO A 123 -17.41 4.11 -15.12
C PRO A 123 -16.53 2.87 -14.93
N TYR A 124 -16.65 2.24 -13.76
CA TYR A 124 -15.91 1.03 -13.41
C TYR A 124 -16.84 -0.09 -12.97
N LEU A 125 -16.34 -1.31 -13.13
CA LEU A 125 -16.99 -2.54 -12.70
C LEU A 125 -16.27 -3.08 -11.46
N VAL A 126 -17.04 -3.76 -10.61
CA VAL A 126 -16.52 -4.43 -9.43
C VAL A 126 -16.97 -5.88 -9.42
N GLU A 127 -16.02 -6.75 -9.11
CA GLU A 127 -16.18 -8.18 -9.02
C GLU A 127 -15.50 -8.72 -7.76
N ARG A 128 -16.12 -9.70 -7.11
CA ARG A 128 -15.52 -10.40 -5.98
C ARG A 128 -14.71 -11.60 -6.50
N CYS A 129 -13.46 -11.68 -6.09
CA CYS A 129 -12.53 -12.74 -6.48
C CYS A 129 -12.64 -13.96 -5.54
N GLU A 130 -12.11 -15.12 -5.96
CA GLU A 130 -12.06 -16.33 -5.14
C GLU A 130 -11.16 -16.15 -3.90
N SER A 131 -10.13 -15.31 -4.02
CA SER A 131 -9.25 -14.89 -2.93
C SER A 131 -9.94 -14.08 -1.83
N GLY A 132 -11.19 -13.66 -2.04
CA GLY A 132 -11.92 -12.78 -1.13
C GLY A 132 -11.70 -11.28 -1.37
N LEU A 133 -10.78 -10.90 -2.27
CA LEU A 133 -10.58 -9.51 -2.68
C LEU A 133 -11.71 -9.01 -3.60
N PHE A 134 -11.81 -7.69 -3.72
CA PHE A 134 -12.53 -7.05 -4.80
C PHE A 134 -11.58 -6.63 -5.91
N ARG A 135 -11.98 -6.91 -7.15
CA ARG A 135 -11.35 -6.45 -8.38
C ARG A 135 -12.18 -5.32 -8.98
N PHE A 136 -11.54 -4.18 -9.17
CA PHE A 136 -12.08 -2.99 -9.82
C PHE A 136 -11.42 -2.88 -11.19
N TYR A 137 -12.18 -2.61 -12.24
CA TYR A 137 -11.60 -2.45 -13.57
C TYR A 137 -12.44 -1.51 -14.41
N ALA A 138 -11.79 -0.86 -15.37
CA ALA A 138 -12.45 0.11 -16.23
C ALA A 138 -13.54 -0.56 -17.08
N SER A 139 -14.69 0.10 -17.21
CA SER A 139 -15.74 -0.35 -18.16
C SER A 139 -15.52 0.16 -19.58
N ASP A 140 -14.70 1.21 -19.74
CA ASP A 140 -14.31 1.80 -21.01
C ASP A 140 -12.85 2.28 -20.97
N ALA A 141 -12.39 2.90 -22.06
CA ALA A 141 -11.03 3.42 -22.20
C ALA A 141 -10.89 4.89 -21.75
N SER A 142 -11.88 5.45 -21.05
CA SER A 142 -11.86 6.86 -20.65
C SER A 142 -10.79 7.19 -19.61
N GLN A 143 -10.31 6.17 -18.90
CA GLN A 143 -9.34 6.33 -17.81
C GLN A 143 -8.05 5.60 -18.07
N THR A 144 -6.96 6.34 -17.94
CA THR A 144 -5.63 5.75 -18.02
C THR A 144 -5.24 5.14 -16.67
N PRO A 145 -4.30 4.18 -16.67
CA PRO A 145 -3.68 3.68 -15.44
C PRO A 145 -3.06 4.79 -14.58
N THR A 146 -2.52 5.82 -15.22
CA THR A 146 -1.93 7.00 -14.55
C THR A 146 -2.99 7.78 -13.78
N ASP A 147 -4.17 8.00 -14.36
CA ASP A 147 -5.27 8.70 -13.69
C ASP A 147 -5.68 7.96 -12.42
N VAL A 148 -5.83 6.64 -12.51
CA VAL A 148 -6.18 5.79 -11.36
C VAL A 148 -5.06 5.81 -10.32
N ALA A 149 -3.80 5.73 -10.73
CA ALA A 149 -2.68 5.79 -9.81
C ALA A 149 -2.59 7.13 -9.10
N LEU A 150 -2.78 8.24 -9.83
CA LEU A 150 -2.82 9.59 -9.27
C LEU A 150 -3.93 9.68 -8.22
N TYR A 151 -5.11 9.17 -8.56
CA TYR A 151 -6.27 9.15 -7.69
C TYR A 151 -6.00 8.44 -6.36
N LEU A 152 -5.56 7.18 -6.43
CA LEU A 152 -5.24 6.36 -5.26
C LEU A 152 -4.09 6.93 -4.42
N SER A 153 -3.11 7.58 -5.08
CA SER A 153 -1.96 8.21 -4.42
C SER A 153 -2.32 9.45 -3.60
N GLN A 154 -3.55 9.98 -3.74
CA GLN A 154 -4.00 11.09 -2.91
C GLN A 154 -4.18 10.65 -1.45
N GLN A 155 -4.64 9.41 -1.22
CA GLN A 155 -4.94 8.89 0.12
C GLN A 155 -3.88 7.94 0.66
N HIS A 156 -3.03 7.38 -0.20
CA HIS A 156 -2.12 6.30 0.16
C HIS A 156 -0.71 6.53 -0.39
N CYS A 157 0.28 5.94 0.29
CA CYS A 157 1.65 5.93 -0.22
C CYS A 157 1.70 5.01 -1.45
N PHE A 158 2.16 5.56 -2.58
CA PHE A 158 2.25 4.85 -3.85
C PHE A 158 3.70 4.40 -4.10
N TYR A 159 3.92 3.09 -4.03
CA TYR A 159 5.15 2.44 -4.49
C TYR A 159 4.93 1.85 -5.88
N LEU A 160 5.90 2.04 -6.77
CA LEU A 160 5.90 1.40 -8.08
C LEU A 160 6.97 0.31 -8.11
N ILE A 161 6.57 -0.94 -8.37
CA ILE A 161 7.51 -2.03 -8.61
C ILE A 161 7.71 -2.15 -10.12
N VAL A 162 8.96 -2.09 -10.56
CA VAL A 162 9.34 -2.07 -11.98
C VAL A 162 10.34 -3.18 -12.26
N HIS A 163 10.11 -3.93 -13.34
CA HIS A 163 11.10 -4.85 -13.91
C HIS A 163 11.89 -4.13 -15.01
N LEU A 164 13.06 -3.60 -14.67
CA LEU A 164 13.85 -2.67 -15.49
C LEU A 164 14.12 -3.17 -16.92
N THR A 165 14.59 -4.42 -17.05
CA THR A 165 14.92 -5.03 -18.35
C THR A 165 13.70 -5.12 -19.28
N LYS A 166 12.50 -5.32 -18.72
CA LYS A 166 11.26 -5.42 -19.50
C LYS A 166 10.64 -4.05 -19.76
N ALA A 167 10.75 -3.15 -18.78
CA ALA A 167 10.38 -1.76 -18.95
C ALA A 167 11.25 -1.11 -20.04
N GLY A 168 12.45 -1.62 -20.31
CA GLY A 168 13.38 -1.04 -21.28
C GLY A 168 13.89 0.33 -20.80
N VAL A 169 13.94 0.51 -19.48
CA VAL A 169 14.32 1.76 -18.82
C VAL A 169 15.71 1.59 -18.25
N GLU A 170 16.61 2.49 -18.63
CA GLU A 170 17.92 2.60 -17.99
C GLU A 170 17.78 3.37 -16.68
N LEU A 171 18.34 2.82 -15.60
CA LEU A 171 18.36 3.52 -14.32
C LEU A 171 19.26 4.75 -14.40
N PRO A 172 18.84 5.90 -13.85
CA PRO A 172 19.73 7.03 -13.63
C PRO A 172 20.96 6.56 -12.82
N PRO A 173 22.19 6.97 -13.19
CA PRO A 173 23.42 6.51 -12.55
C PRO A 173 23.55 6.94 -11.08
N ASP A 174 22.85 8.01 -10.73
CA ASP A 174 22.73 8.60 -9.39
C ASP A 174 21.66 7.91 -8.53
N LEU A 175 20.84 7.04 -9.12
CA LEU A 175 19.98 6.17 -8.34
C LEU A 175 20.84 5.11 -7.66
N THR A 176 21.26 5.40 -6.43
CA THR A 176 21.90 4.43 -5.54
C THR A 176 21.09 3.14 -5.65
N ARG A 177 21.68 2.09 -6.26
CA ARG A 177 20.99 0.83 -6.51
C ARG A 177 20.21 0.48 -5.26
N VAL A 178 18.89 0.44 -5.42
CA VAL A 178 17.90 0.22 -4.38
C VAL A 178 18.47 -0.69 -3.33
N VAL A 179 18.50 -0.15 -2.10
CA VAL A 179 18.83 -0.82 -0.84
C VAL A 179 19.03 -2.30 -1.07
N ASP A 180 20.29 -2.71 -1.17
CA ASP A 180 20.64 -4.11 -1.23
C ASP A 180 20.01 -4.74 0.01
N LEU A 181 18.85 -5.37 -0.16
CA LEU A 181 18.07 -5.98 0.92
C LEU A 181 18.92 -7.03 1.65
N GLY A 182 19.91 -7.59 0.93
CA GLY A 182 20.99 -8.40 1.47
C GLY A 182 21.94 -7.62 2.38
N ALA A 183 22.34 -6.40 2.02
CA ALA A 183 23.25 -5.58 2.82
C ALA A 183 22.67 -5.13 4.18
N ARG A 184 21.34 -5.09 4.32
CA ARG A 184 20.66 -4.86 5.62
C ARG A 184 20.37 -6.14 6.41
N GLY A 185 20.70 -7.31 5.85
CA GLY A 185 20.40 -8.61 6.48
C GLY A 185 18.90 -8.91 6.59
N GLU A 186 18.05 -8.19 5.84
CA GLU A 186 16.59 -8.32 5.92
C GLU A 186 16.08 -9.48 5.06
N VAL A 187 16.84 -9.85 4.02
CA VAL A 187 16.53 -10.95 3.10
C VAL A 187 17.83 -11.69 2.77
N GLY A 188 17.81 -13.03 2.78
CA GLY A 188 18.96 -13.83 2.36
C GLY A 188 19.34 -13.54 0.91
N ALA A 189 20.63 -13.36 0.62
CA ALA A 189 21.12 -13.04 -0.73
C ALA A 189 20.70 -14.08 -1.80
N ASP A 190 20.44 -15.31 -1.37
CA ASP A 190 19.94 -16.44 -2.16
C ASP A 190 18.45 -16.33 -2.53
N GLN A 191 17.65 -15.61 -1.74
CA GLN A 191 16.23 -15.36 -2.01
C GLN A 191 16.01 -14.19 -2.98
N VAL A 192 17.05 -13.36 -3.18
CA VAL A 192 17.02 -12.19 -4.05
C VAL A 192 17.57 -12.59 -5.42
N ASN A 193 16.83 -13.40 -6.17
CA ASN A 193 17.08 -13.60 -7.61
C ASN A 193 16.58 -12.37 -8.41
N ALA A 194 16.89 -11.16 -7.91
CA ALA A 194 16.11 -9.94 -8.11
C ALA A 194 16.87 -8.82 -8.84
N CYS A 195 17.90 -9.14 -9.63
CA CYS A 195 18.72 -8.13 -10.32
C CYS A 195 17.95 -7.25 -11.33
N SER A 196 16.63 -7.42 -11.51
CA SER A 196 15.81 -6.61 -12.40
C SER A 196 14.61 -5.92 -11.76
N MET A 197 14.23 -6.27 -10.51
CA MET A 197 13.06 -5.67 -9.87
C MET A 197 13.45 -4.52 -8.94
N LEU A 198 12.79 -3.39 -9.13
CA LEU A 198 13.03 -2.15 -8.42
C LEU A 198 11.72 -1.66 -7.82
N MET A 199 11.65 -1.50 -6.50
CA MET A 199 10.55 -0.73 -5.90
C MET A 199 10.97 0.72 -5.82
N ILE A 200 10.18 1.62 -6.39
CA ILE A 200 10.36 3.07 -6.42
C ILE A 200 9.38 3.70 -5.42
N SER A 201 9.89 4.58 -4.58
CA SER A 201 9.21 5.28 -3.49
C SER A 201 8.86 6.70 -3.90
N PRO A 202 7.85 7.33 -3.28
CA PRO A 202 7.59 8.75 -3.49
C PRO A 202 8.78 9.67 -3.18
N THR A 203 9.75 9.18 -2.42
CA THR A 203 10.94 9.93 -2.02
C THR A 203 12.11 9.81 -3.01
N ASP A 204 12.04 8.89 -3.96
CA ASP A 204 13.11 8.69 -4.93
C ASP A 204 13.05 9.77 -6.02
N PRO A 205 14.19 10.21 -6.59
CA PRO A 205 14.25 11.27 -7.60
C PRO A 205 13.83 10.77 -9.00
N ILE A 206 12.82 9.89 -9.08
CA ILE A 206 12.32 9.30 -10.31
C ILE A 206 10.83 9.60 -10.43
N ASP A 207 10.42 10.04 -11.61
CA ASP A 207 9.01 10.18 -11.95
C ASP A 207 8.36 8.81 -12.13
N ARG A 208 7.72 8.33 -11.05
CA ARG A 208 7.01 7.06 -11.02
C ARG A 208 5.80 7.01 -11.96
N PHE A 209 5.14 8.14 -12.26
CA PHE A 209 3.96 8.12 -13.12
C PHE A 209 4.35 7.98 -14.58
N ARG A 210 5.43 8.65 -14.99
CA ARG A 210 6.03 8.42 -16.29
C ARG A 210 6.49 6.97 -16.49
N LEU A 211 7.14 6.39 -15.49
CA LEU A 211 7.56 4.97 -15.56
C LEU A 211 6.39 4.00 -15.58
N LEU A 212 5.30 4.32 -14.88
CA LEU A 212 4.08 3.55 -14.94
C LEU A 212 3.59 3.47 -16.40
N GLU A 213 3.48 4.60 -17.10
CA GLU A 213 3.04 4.67 -18.50
C GLU A 213 3.95 3.90 -19.44
N GLU A 214 5.26 4.13 -19.34
CA GLU A 214 6.26 3.50 -20.22
C GLU A 214 6.28 1.96 -20.02
N GLY A 215 6.06 1.49 -18.79
CA GLY A 215 6.13 0.08 -18.43
C GLY A 215 4.81 -0.69 -18.49
N TRP A 216 3.66 -0.01 -18.55
CA TRP A 216 2.32 -0.61 -18.37
C TRP A 216 2.03 -1.75 -19.34
N ASN A 217 2.13 -1.48 -20.64
CA ASN A 217 1.81 -2.43 -21.70
C ASN A 217 2.91 -3.50 -21.92
N ARG A 218 3.94 -3.51 -21.08
CA ARG A 218 5.05 -4.47 -21.14
C ARG A 218 4.96 -5.51 -20.04
N ASP A 219 3.83 -5.53 -19.30
CA ASP A 219 3.62 -6.38 -18.12
C ASP A 219 4.77 -6.18 -17.11
N SER A 220 5.38 -4.98 -17.10
CA SER A 220 6.68 -4.72 -16.45
C SER A 220 6.58 -3.94 -15.15
N VAL A 221 5.38 -3.50 -14.79
CA VAL A 221 5.12 -2.63 -13.65
C VAL A 221 3.93 -3.11 -12.82
N LEU A 222 3.98 -2.80 -11.53
CA LEU A 222 2.92 -3.05 -10.55
C LEU A 222 2.86 -1.87 -9.59
N GLY A 223 1.68 -1.30 -9.40
CA GLY A 223 1.46 -0.26 -8.39
C GLY A 223 1.00 -0.84 -7.06
N VAL A 224 1.58 -0.39 -5.96
CA VAL A 224 1.19 -0.77 -4.60
C VAL A 224 0.84 0.48 -3.80
N PHE A 225 -0.38 0.54 -3.29
CA PHE A 225 -0.90 1.61 -2.45
C PHE A 225 -1.03 1.11 -1.03
N THR A 226 -0.38 1.78 -0.08
CA THR A 226 -0.21 1.25 1.28
C THR A 226 -0.05 2.35 2.32
N THR A 227 -0.31 1.98 3.57
CA THR A 227 0.02 2.79 4.76
C THR A 227 1.32 2.34 5.41
N ARG A 228 2.02 1.34 4.86
CA ARG A 228 3.27 0.81 5.40
C ARG A 228 4.49 1.49 4.79
N GLU A 229 5.58 1.48 5.53
CA GLU A 229 6.89 1.83 5.01
C GLU A 229 7.43 0.77 4.05
N ARG A 230 8.30 1.19 3.13
CA ARG A 230 8.93 0.36 2.09
C ARG A 230 9.40 -1.02 2.58
N PRO A 231 10.18 -1.17 3.68
CA PRO A 231 10.62 -2.50 4.15
C PRO A 231 9.45 -3.42 4.53
N GLY A 232 8.41 -2.85 5.15
CA GLY A 232 7.21 -3.59 5.53
C GLY A 232 6.43 -4.11 4.30
N VAL A 233 6.39 -3.33 3.22
CA VAL A 233 5.76 -3.72 1.95
C VAL A 233 6.56 -4.84 1.28
N ILE A 234 7.88 -4.68 1.17
CA ILE A 234 8.78 -5.68 0.57
C ILE A 234 8.64 -7.02 1.31
N LYS A 235 8.71 -6.99 2.65
CA LYS A 235 8.55 -8.19 3.49
C LYS A 235 7.19 -8.86 3.30
N ALA A 236 6.12 -8.07 3.16
CA ALA A 236 4.77 -8.62 2.91
C ALA A 236 4.69 -9.30 1.55
N LEU A 237 5.22 -8.67 0.50
CA LEU A 237 5.23 -9.23 -0.86
C LEU A 237 6.09 -10.49 -0.96
N ILE A 238 7.25 -10.53 -0.31
CA ILE A 238 8.12 -11.73 -0.28
C ILE A 238 7.39 -12.88 0.42
N ARG A 239 6.77 -12.63 1.58
CA ARG A 239 6.01 -13.65 2.33
C ARG A 239 4.84 -14.22 1.52
N ALA A 240 4.16 -13.38 0.77
CA ALA A 240 3.06 -13.78 -0.09
C ALA A 240 3.53 -14.42 -1.42
N ASN A 241 4.84 -14.55 -1.65
CA ASN A 241 5.42 -14.97 -2.92
C ASN A 241 4.94 -14.12 -4.12
N LEU A 242 4.67 -12.84 -3.86
CA LEU A 242 4.28 -11.81 -4.83
C LEU A 242 5.43 -10.86 -5.18
N TRP A 243 6.60 -11.03 -4.55
CA TRP A 243 7.85 -10.48 -5.06
C TRP A 243 8.35 -11.28 -6.25
N VAL A 244 7.44 -11.52 -7.21
CA VAL A 244 7.68 -12.29 -8.41
C VAL A 244 7.19 -11.50 -9.59
N PHE A 245 7.80 -11.82 -10.71
CA PHE A 245 7.49 -11.27 -12.01
C PHE A 245 7.15 -12.46 -12.92
N PRO A 246 6.18 -12.36 -13.85
CA PRO A 246 5.40 -11.19 -14.33
C PRO A 246 4.19 -10.71 -13.53
N ALA A 247 3.67 -9.52 -13.86
CA ALA A 247 2.51 -8.91 -13.19
C ALA A 247 1.23 -9.72 -13.39
N HIS A 248 1.07 -10.44 -14.51
CA HIS A 248 -0.05 -11.37 -14.67
C HIS A 248 -0.01 -12.55 -13.67
N MET A 249 1.15 -13.01 -13.22
CA MET A 249 1.21 -14.04 -12.17
C MET A 249 0.75 -13.48 -10.82
N VAL A 250 1.07 -12.20 -10.55
CA VAL A 250 0.57 -11.49 -9.38
C VAL A 250 -0.95 -11.34 -9.47
N ARG A 251 -1.49 -10.98 -10.63
CA ARG A 251 -2.95 -10.94 -10.88
C ARG A 251 -3.62 -12.26 -10.55
N ASP A 252 -3.13 -13.37 -11.10
CA ASP A 252 -3.76 -14.68 -10.93
C ASP A 252 -3.73 -15.11 -9.45
N GLN A 253 -2.62 -14.84 -8.74
CA GLN A 253 -2.55 -15.06 -7.29
C GLN A 253 -3.50 -14.14 -6.49
N LEU A 254 -3.67 -12.89 -6.90
CA LEU A 254 -4.61 -11.97 -6.24
C LEU A 254 -6.07 -12.33 -6.52
N ALA A 255 -6.38 -12.94 -7.66
CA ALA A 255 -7.72 -13.38 -8.01
C ALA A 255 -8.08 -14.73 -7.36
N ASP A 256 -7.17 -15.71 -7.45
CA ASP A 256 -7.46 -17.12 -7.17
C ASP A 256 -6.66 -17.68 -5.98
N GLY A 257 -5.80 -16.86 -5.36
CA GLY A 257 -4.96 -17.27 -4.24
C GLY A 257 -5.77 -17.58 -2.97
N ALA A 258 -5.21 -18.43 -2.11
CA ALA A 258 -5.84 -18.81 -0.85
C ALA A 258 -6.07 -17.56 0.04
N PRO A 259 -7.30 -17.33 0.53
CA PRO A 259 -7.66 -16.10 1.23
C PRO A 259 -6.75 -15.77 2.42
N GLU A 260 -6.29 -16.76 3.18
CA GLU A 260 -5.52 -16.55 4.41
C GLU A 260 -4.22 -15.79 4.14
N TYR A 261 -3.51 -16.15 3.07
CA TYR A 261 -2.26 -15.48 2.69
C TYR A 261 -2.51 -14.10 2.09
N ILE A 262 -3.59 -13.96 1.33
CA ILE A 262 -3.98 -12.71 0.68
C ILE A 262 -4.44 -11.68 1.73
N HIS A 263 -5.20 -12.09 2.74
CA HIS A 263 -5.58 -11.23 3.87
C HIS A 263 -4.34 -10.78 4.67
N GLU A 264 -3.35 -11.66 4.90
CA GLU A 264 -2.10 -11.26 5.57
C GLU A 264 -1.33 -10.22 4.74
N LEU A 265 -1.22 -10.41 3.42
CA LEU A 265 -0.61 -9.46 2.49
C LEU A 265 -1.27 -8.08 2.57
N PHE A 266 -2.60 -8.04 2.54
CA PHE A 266 -3.38 -6.81 2.60
C PHE A 266 -3.44 -6.17 4.00
N ARG A 267 -2.71 -6.71 4.99
CA ARG A 267 -2.50 -6.04 6.28
C ARG A 267 -1.61 -4.81 6.12
N GLY A 268 -2.23 -3.70 5.74
CA GLY A 268 -1.60 -2.40 5.51
C GLY A 268 -1.37 -2.06 4.02
N ILE A 269 -1.54 -3.00 3.09
CA ILE A 269 -1.69 -2.70 1.66
C ILE A 269 -3.18 -2.43 1.41
N LYS A 270 -3.47 -1.28 0.81
CA LYS A 270 -4.83 -0.80 0.55
C LYS A 270 -5.31 -1.19 -0.83
N ALA A 271 -4.43 -1.09 -1.82
CA ALA A 271 -4.72 -1.49 -3.18
C ALA A 271 -3.47 -1.94 -3.93
N VAL A 272 -3.66 -2.81 -4.90
CA VAL A 272 -2.65 -3.22 -5.88
C VAL A 272 -3.20 -2.94 -7.28
N LEU A 273 -2.49 -2.15 -8.07
CA LEU A 273 -2.85 -1.73 -9.42
C LEU A 273 -2.01 -2.50 -10.43
N LEU A 274 -2.69 -3.15 -11.38
CA LEU A 274 -2.13 -4.10 -12.34
C LEU A 274 -2.59 -3.82 -13.78
N PRO A 275 -1.76 -4.14 -14.78
CA PRO A 275 -2.20 -4.21 -16.17
C PRO A 275 -3.33 -5.23 -16.36
N SER A 276 -4.36 -4.86 -17.12
CA SER A 276 -5.52 -5.71 -17.39
C SER A 276 -5.84 -5.73 -18.88
N ASN A 277 -6.59 -6.75 -19.30
CA ASN A 277 -7.18 -6.84 -20.63
C ASN A 277 -8.54 -6.11 -20.73
N ALA A 278 -9.01 -5.49 -19.63
CA ALA A 278 -10.20 -4.66 -19.63
C ALA A 278 -10.05 -3.45 -20.57
N PRO A 279 -11.14 -2.81 -21.03
CA PRO A 279 -11.09 -1.68 -21.97
C PRO A 279 -10.16 -0.53 -21.59
N GLY A 280 -10.03 -0.20 -20.30
CA GLY A 280 -9.11 0.84 -19.81
C GLY A 280 -7.68 0.34 -19.54
N GLY A 281 -7.42 -0.95 -19.75
CA GLY A 281 -6.10 -1.54 -19.60
C GLY A 281 -5.62 -1.71 -18.16
N TRP A 282 -6.46 -1.44 -17.16
CA TRP A 282 -6.10 -1.51 -15.75
C TRP A 282 -7.12 -2.25 -14.90
N GLU A 283 -6.64 -2.80 -13.80
CA GLU A 283 -7.45 -3.31 -12.71
C GLU A 283 -6.79 -3.05 -11.36
N VAL A 284 -7.61 -2.92 -10.32
CA VAL A 284 -7.20 -2.68 -8.95
C VAL A 284 -7.76 -3.78 -8.07
N PHE A 285 -6.91 -4.40 -7.26
CA PHE A 285 -7.30 -5.35 -6.23
C PHE A 285 -7.24 -4.70 -4.86
N ALA A 286 -8.28 -4.87 -4.05
CA ALA A 286 -8.36 -4.31 -2.70
C ALA A 286 -9.19 -5.19 -1.76
N ASN A 287 -8.86 -5.15 -0.46
CA ASN A 287 -9.53 -5.97 0.57
C ASN A 287 -10.90 -5.37 0.93
N SER A 288 -11.92 -6.24 1.04
CA SER A 288 -13.31 -5.90 1.35
C SER A 288 -13.57 -5.48 2.81
N GLU A 289 -12.65 -5.76 3.73
CA GLU A 289 -12.90 -5.67 5.18
C GLU A 289 -12.88 -4.25 5.77
N THR A 290 -12.64 -3.20 4.97
CA THR A 290 -12.54 -1.81 5.46
C THR A 290 -13.48 -0.86 4.70
N ASP A 291 -14.55 -0.39 5.36
CA ASP A 291 -15.59 0.55 4.88
C ASP A 291 -16.07 0.31 3.41
N PRO A 292 -16.93 1.16 2.81
CA PRO A 292 -17.18 1.05 1.38
C PRO A 292 -15.89 1.39 0.64
N LEU A 293 -15.19 0.34 0.22
CA LEU A 293 -13.85 0.38 -0.35
C LEU A 293 -13.69 1.40 -1.47
N TRP A 294 -14.74 1.63 -2.26
CA TRP A 294 -14.75 2.65 -3.29
C TRP A 294 -14.63 4.07 -2.71
N MET A 295 -15.27 4.38 -1.58
CA MET A 295 -15.11 5.67 -0.89
C MET A 295 -13.71 5.82 -0.25
N GLN A 296 -13.10 4.73 0.23
CA GLN A 296 -11.75 4.78 0.82
C GLN A 296 -10.66 4.93 -0.25
N LEU A 297 -10.80 4.21 -1.36
CA LEU A 297 -9.98 4.40 -2.55
C LEU A 297 -10.25 5.77 -3.18
N GLY A 298 -11.42 6.34 -2.85
CA GLY A 298 -11.91 7.67 -3.16
C GLY A 298 -12.87 7.69 -4.36
N PHE A 299 -13.03 6.62 -5.13
CA PHE A 299 -13.81 6.62 -6.37
C PHE A 299 -15.11 7.41 -6.19
N PRO A 300 -15.42 8.38 -7.07
CA PRO A 300 -16.44 9.39 -6.81
C PRO A 300 -17.86 8.80 -6.77
N ASN A 301 -18.05 7.63 -7.37
CA ASN A 301 -19.34 6.98 -7.54
C ASN A 301 -19.27 5.52 -7.09
N ALA A 302 -20.42 4.95 -6.72
CA ALA A 302 -20.55 3.51 -6.52
C ALA A 302 -20.33 2.75 -7.85
N PRO A 303 -19.85 1.50 -7.80
CA PRO A 303 -19.65 0.70 -9.02
C PRO A 303 -20.94 0.45 -9.78
N LEU A 304 -20.86 0.42 -11.12
CA LEU A 304 -22.00 0.19 -12.00
C LEU A 304 -22.73 -1.14 -11.69
N SER A 305 -22.00 -2.14 -11.21
CA SER A 305 -22.55 -3.44 -10.82
C SER A 305 -23.44 -3.40 -9.57
N MET A 306 -23.26 -2.43 -8.67
CA MET A 306 -24.10 -2.31 -7.46
C MET A 306 -25.48 -1.68 -7.74
N ASN A 307 -25.63 -0.93 -8.83
CA ASN A 307 -26.93 -0.35 -9.20
C ASN A 307 -27.92 -1.39 -9.76
N LYS A 308 -27.45 -2.59 -10.09
CA LYS A 308 -28.30 -3.75 -10.35
C LYS A 308 -28.37 -4.58 -9.07
N SER A 309 -29.27 -4.18 -8.18
CA SER A 309 -29.71 -4.90 -6.99
C SER A 309 -29.18 -6.34 -6.88
N PHE A 310 -28.34 -6.59 -5.88
CA PHE A 310 -28.38 -7.86 -5.15
C PHE A 310 -29.82 -7.99 -4.62
N ALA A 311 -30.75 -8.43 -5.46
CA ALA A 311 -31.94 -9.08 -4.95
C ALA A 311 -31.41 -10.24 -4.11
N PRO A 312 -31.70 -10.32 -2.80
CA PRO A 312 -31.31 -11.48 -2.03
C PRO A 312 -31.84 -12.70 -2.79
N VAL A 313 -30.95 -13.63 -3.13
CA VAL A 313 -31.33 -14.87 -3.79
C VAL A 313 -32.45 -15.46 -2.93
N SER A 314 -33.68 -15.39 -3.43
CA SER A 314 -34.83 -15.96 -2.79
C SER A 314 -34.49 -17.42 -2.56
N ALA A 315 -34.59 -17.85 -1.30
CA ALA A 315 -34.31 -19.22 -0.90
C ALA A 315 -34.95 -20.19 -1.90
N PRO A 316 -34.24 -21.26 -2.31
CA PRO A 316 -34.78 -22.20 -3.28
C PRO A 316 -36.15 -22.69 -2.80
N PRO A 317 -37.14 -22.83 -3.70
CA PRO A 317 -38.46 -23.29 -3.32
C PRO A 317 -38.31 -24.64 -2.64
N LYS A 318 -38.86 -24.76 -1.42
CA LYS A 318 -38.95 -26.03 -0.70
C LYS A 318 -39.71 -27.02 -1.57
N SER A 319 -38.98 -27.93 -2.21
CA SER A 319 -39.55 -29.05 -2.93
C SER A 319 -40.19 -29.99 -1.90
N THR A 320 -41.50 -29.94 -1.77
CA THR A 320 -42.28 -31.04 -1.21
C THR A 320 -42.23 -32.21 -2.19
N SER A 321 -41.34 -33.17 -1.95
CA SER A 321 -41.39 -34.47 -2.63
C SER A 321 -42.00 -35.51 -1.70
N ALA A 322 -43.23 -35.89 -2.03
CA ALA A 322 -43.87 -37.11 -1.53
C ALA A 322 -43.26 -38.33 -2.25
N GLY A 323 -42.98 -39.37 -1.46
CA GLY A 323 -43.16 -40.79 -1.79
C GLY A 323 -42.42 -41.41 -2.99
N SER A 324 -41.57 -42.40 -2.69
CA SER A 324 -41.78 -43.81 -3.07
C SER A 324 -40.55 -44.54 -3.66
N ALA A 325 -40.39 -45.78 -3.16
CA ALA A 325 -39.75 -46.95 -3.75
C ALA A 325 -38.20 -47.03 -3.89
N ARG A 326 -37.62 -47.83 -2.98
CA ARG A 326 -36.54 -48.81 -3.25
C ARG A 326 -36.96 -49.75 -4.39
N PRO A 327 -36.05 -50.41 -5.18
CA PRO A 327 -34.91 -51.18 -4.67
C PRO A 327 -33.63 -51.22 -5.57
N GLY A 328 -32.54 -51.81 -5.06
CA GLY A 328 -31.47 -52.33 -5.93
C GLY A 328 -30.06 -52.23 -5.35
N SER A 329 -29.70 -53.16 -4.48
CA SER A 329 -28.32 -53.40 -4.01
C SER A 329 -27.46 -54.02 -5.12
N VAL A 330 -26.40 -53.34 -5.54
CA VAL A 330 -25.34 -53.90 -6.41
C VAL A 330 -23.98 -53.75 -5.72
N LYS A 331 -23.23 -54.85 -5.71
CA LYS A 331 -21.95 -55.10 -5.01
C LYS A 331 -20.80 -54.17 -5.48
N PRO A 332 -19.80 -53.89 -4.63
CA PRO A 332 -18.59 -53.20 -5.04
C PRO A 332 -17.60 -54.17 -5.72
N GLY A 333 -17.30 -53.91 -6.99
CA GLY A 333 -16.20 -54.52 -7.72
C GLY A 333 -14.88 -53.85 -7.36
N SER A 334 -13.99 -54.61 -6.74
CA SER A 334 -12.58 -54.27 -6.54
C SER A 334 -11.88 -54.26 -7.91
N ASN A 335 -11.22 -53.16 -8.26
CA ASN A 335 -10.14 -53.19 -9.25
C ASN A 335 -9.09 -52.12 -8.93
N ARG A 336 -7.88 -52.60 -8.60
CA ARG A 336 -6.69 -51.82 -8.27
C ARG A 336 -5.60 -52.24 -9.27
N PRO A 337 -5.09 -51.35 -10.14
CA PRO A 337 -3.94 -51.69 -10.97
C PRO A 337 -2.64 -51.09 -10.42
N GLY A 338 -1.71 -51.99 -10.08
CA GLY A 338 -0.34 -52.01 -10.60
C GLY A 338 0.60 -50.83 -10.30
N THR A 339 1.40 -51.00 -9.25
CA THR A 339 2.69 -50.31 -9.07
C THR A 339 3.73 -50.84 -10.06
N LYS A 340 4.24 -49.98 -10.96
CA LYS A 340 5.46 -50.24 -11.75
C LYS A 340 6.68 -49.63 -11.06
N LYS A 341 7.60 -50.50 -10.65
CA LYS A 341 9.00 -50.18 -10.30
C LYS A 341 9.73 -49.70 -11.56
N ASN A 342 10.41 -48.56 -11.49
CA ASN A 342 11.47 -48.20 -12.43
C ASN A 342 12.82 -48.20 -11.72
N ALA A 343 13.76 -48.94 -12.32
CA ALA A 343 15.16 -49.05 -11.95
C ALA A 343 15.95 -47.82 -12.41
N ARG A 344 16.94 -47.42 -11.60
CA ARG A 344 18.04 -46.53 -12.00
C ARG A 344 19.11 -47.33 -12.74
N PRO A 345 19.81 -46.75 -13.72
CA PRO A 345 21.18 -47.12 -14.02
C PRO A 345 22.17 -46.15 -13.35
N ALA A 346 23.39 -46.66 -13.20
CA ALA A 346 24.58 -46.05 -12.62
C ALA A 346 25.25 -45.04 -13.56
#